data_AF-A0A380E469-F1
#
_entry.id   AF-A0A380E469-F1
#
_cell.length_a   1.000
_cell.length_b   1.000
_cell.length_c   1.000
_cell.angle_alpha   90.00
_cell.angle_beta   90.00
_cell.angle_gamma   90.00
#
_symmetry.space_group_name_H-M   'P 1'
#
loop_
_entity.id
_entity.type
_entity.pdbx_description
1 polymer ?
#
loop_
_entity_poly.entity_id
_entity_poly.type
_entity_poly.pdbx_seq_one_letter_code
_entity_poly.pdbx_strand_id
1 'polypeptide(L)'
;MYKFFQNLGRSLMLPVAILPAAAIIAGIGNTLNALHAAPKIAMFFTTVGTTILEQLGILFAIGVAIGMAKKNDGAVALAAALGYFLVTVVLSPMKLAPLLGMKASEINSAFEKMNNGNVFVGIVIGLIAAYAYNKFSETELPLALSFFSGKRLVPIMTAFYCTFLVVILLFLWPLLYSWIVKFGESIVGLGSFGAFVYGVANRLLIPTGLHHALNSVFWFDTIGINDIGKFQSGKDAIKGITGRYQAGFFPIMMFGIPAAALAMYHTAKTTQKKQVYGWFLASSVAAFFVGVTEPIEFAFMFVAPILYVVHALLTGLSLFIAATFHWTAGFSFSAGLIDYVLSLINPVSNHPLMLLVQGVVFFILYYVIFRVVIQVLT
;
A
#
# COMPACT_ATOMS: atom_id res chain seq x y z
N MET A 1 -18.72 -10.33 -12.79
CA MET A 1 -17.66 -9.31 -12.70
C MET A 1 -17.80 -8.44 -11.44
N TYR A 2 -18.92 -7.73 -11.22
CA TYR A 2 -19.12 -6.86 -10.05
C TYR A 2 -18.91 -7.56 -8.69
N LYS A 3 -19.51 -8.75 -8.49
CA LYS A 3 -19.34 -9.56 -7.27
C LYS A 3 -17.88 -9.96 -6.98
N PHE A 4 -17.07 -10.18 -8.01
CA PHE A 4 -15.65 -10.52 -7.84
C PHE A 4 -14.89 -9.34 -7.24
N PHE A 5 -15.04 -8.13 -7.80
CA PHE A 5 -14.38 -6.93 -7.31
C PHE A 5 -14.84 -6.55 -5.90
N GLN A 6 -16.12 -6.74 -5.57
CA GLN A 6 -16.61 -6.56 -4.20
C GLN A 6 -15.97 -7.54 -3.21
N ASN A 7 -15.88 -8.81 -3.59
CA ASN A 7 -15.24 -9.82 -2.74
C ASN A 7 -13.74 -9.54 -2.58
N LEU A 8 -13.07 -9.12 -3.67
CA LEU A 8 -11.67 -8.74 -3.64
C LEU A 8 -11.45 -7.56 -2.68
N GLY A 9 -12.24 -6.49 -2.79
CA GLY A 9 -12.18 -5.35 -1.87
C GLY A 9 -12.34 -5.74 -0.41
N ARG A 10 -13.31 -6.63 -0.11
CA ARG A 10 -13.50 -7.15 1.25
C ARG A 10 -12.31 -8.00 1.72
N SER A 11 -11.73 -8.82 0.83
CA SER A 11 -10.60 -9.70 1.17
C SER A 11 -9.35 -8.91 1.54
N LEU A 12 -9.17 -7.72 0.97
CA LEU A 12 -8.04 -6.84 1.25
C LEU A 12 -8.16 -6.14 2.62
N MET A 13 -9.33 -6.18 3.28
CA MET A 13 -9.50 -5.55 4.60
C MET A 13 -8.80 -6.30 5.72
N LEU A 14 -8.69 -7.63 5.62
CA LEU A 14 -8.05 -8.47 6.65
C LEU A 14 -6.56 -8.12 6.86
N PRO A 15 -5.70 -8.08 5.82
CA PRO A 15 -4.30 -7.72 6.00
C PRO A 15 -4.13 -6.24 6.40
N VAL A 16 -5.00 -5.37 5.88
CA VAL A 16 -4.98 -3.93 6.18
C VAL A 16 -5.29 -3.62 7.65
N ALA A 17 -6.09 -4.45 8.34
CA ALA A 17 -6.41 -4.24 9.75
C ALA A 17 -5.18 -4.22 10.67
N ILE A 18 -4.05 -4.80 10.23
CA ILE A 18 -2.80 -4.85 11.01
C ILE A 18 -1.98 -3.55 10.85
N LEU A 19 -2.17 -2.83 9.73
CA LEU A 19 -1.38 -1.64 9.38
C LEU A 19 -1.42 -0.53 10.44
N PRO A 20 -2.58 -0.15 11.02
CA PRO A 20 -2.62 0.92 12.03
C PRO A 20 -1.77 0.60 13.26
N ALA A 21 -1.81 -0.66 13.73
CA ALA A 21 -1.04 -1.07 14.90
C ALA A 21 0.47 -1.02 14.61
N ALA A 22 0.90 -1.57 13.46
CA ALA A 22 2.30 -1.53 13.03
C ALA A 22 2.83 -0.10 12.89
N ALA A 23 2.02 0.78 12.28
CA ALA A 23 2.35 2.17 12.07
C ALA A 23 2.46 2.98 13.38
N ILE A 24 1.55 2.75 14.35
CA ILE A 24 1.63 3.38 15.67
C ILE A 24 2.91 2.95 16.39
N ILE A 25 3.24 1.65 16.37
CA ILE A 25 4.45 1.11 16.99
C ILE A 25 5.70 1.75 16.36
N ALA A 26 5.79 1.80 15.03
CA ALA A 26 6.90 2.46 14.33
C ALA A 26 6.96 3.96 14.66
N GLY A 27 5.80 4.63 14.71
CA GLY A 27 5.67 6.06 15.03
C GLY A 27 6.19 6.41 16.43
N ILE A 28 5.98 5.55 17.43
CA ILE A 28 6.58 5.69 18.77
C ILE A 28 8.11 5.67 18.67
N GLY A 29 8.66 4.68 17.95
CA GLY A 29 10.10 4.56 17.74
C GLY A 29 10.71 5.78 17.04
N ASN A 30 10.08 6.24 15.96
CA ASN A 30 10.48 7.42 15.21
C ASN A 30 10.42 8.70 16.07
N THR A 31 9.39 8.83 16.92
CA THR A 31 9.26 9.96 17.84
C THR A 31 10.40 10.01 18.84
N LEU A 32 10.72 8.87 19.46
CA LEU A 32 11.83 8.77 20.41
C LEU A 32 13.18 9.06 19.74
N ASN A 33 13.38 8.57 18.51
CA ASN A 33 14.58 8.85 17.73
C ASN A 33 14.75 10.34 17.44
N ALA A 34 13.66 11.01 17.00
CA ALA A 34 13.68 12.44 16.69
C ALA A 34 13.93 13.31 17.93
N LEU A 35 13.46 12.88 19.11
CA LEU A 35 13.71 13.55 20.39
C LEU A 35 15.07 13.20 21.00
N HIS A 36 15.88 12.36 20.34
CA HIS A 36 17.12 11.79 20.88
C HIS A 36 16.94 11.11 22.26
N ALA A 37 15.74 10.54 22.49
CA ALA A 37 15.32 9.97 23.75
C ALA A 37 15.38 8.43 23.70
N ALA A 38 15.93 7.82 24.75
CA ALA A 38 15.98 6.36 24.94
C ALA A 38 16.32 5.55 23.65
N PRO A 39 17.52 5.70 23.06
CA PRO A 39 17.84 5.20 21.71
C PRO A 39 17.58 3.70 21.50
N LYS A 40 17.83 2.86 22.53
CA LYS A 40 17.54 1.41 22.45
C LYS A 40 16.04 1.10 22.39
N ILE A 41 15.23 1.87 23.12
CA ILE A 41 13.77 1.75 23.12
C ILE A 41 13.23 2.25 21.76
N ALA A 42 13.74 3.38 21.29
CA ALA A 42 13.41 3.92 19.97
C ALA A 42 13.68 2.90 18.85
N MET A 43 14.85 2.27 18.86
CA MET A 43 15.22 1.21 17.93
C MET A 43 14.29 -0.01 18.05
N PHE A 44 13.99 -0.47 19.28
CA PHE A 44 13.07 -1.58 19.50
C PHE A 44 11.70 -1.33 18.86
N PHE A 45 11.06 -0.18 19.16
CA PHE A 45 9.75 0.15 18.59
C PHE A 45 9.80 0.33 17.07
N THR A 46 10.85 0.98 16.55
CA THR A 46 11.02 1.15 15.09
C THR A 46 11.13 -0.21 14.41
N THR A 47 11.96 -1.12 14.92
CA THR A 47 12.16 -2.47 14.37
C THR A 47 10.88 -3.30 14.42
N VAL A 48 10.14 -3.29 15.55
CA VAL A 48 8.89 -4.06 15.65
C VAL A 48 7.86 -3.57 14.64
N GLY A 49 7.67 -2.25 14.54
CA GLY A 49 6.67 -1.68 13.64
C GLY A 49 7.02 -1.89 12.16
N THR A 50 8.27 -1.61 11.77
CA THR A 50 8.76 -1.79 10.39
C THR A 50 8.76 -3.26 9.95
N THR A 51 9.12 -4.19 10.83
CA THR A 51 9.12 -5.64 10.51
C THR A 51 7.73 -6.10 10.04
N ILE A 52 6.65 -5.63 10.67
CA ILE A 52 5.27 -5.99 10.27
C ILE A 52 4.95 -5.44 8.87
N LEU A 53 5.36 -4.19 8.60
CA LEU A 53 5.15 -3.52 7.32
C LEU A 53 5.95 -4.18 6.18
N GLU A 54 7.13 -4.70 6.49
CA GLU A 54 7.96 -5.46 5.54
C GLU A 54 7.36 -6.81 5.16
N GLN A 55 6.35 -7.30 5.88
CA GLN A 55 5.64 -8.55 5.56
C GLN A 55 4.35 -8.34 4.75
N LEU A 56 4.10 -7.14 4.21
CA LEU A 56 2.82 -6.83 3.59
C LEU A 56 2.42 -7.77 2.45
N GLY A 57 3.36 -8.18 1.59
CA GLY A 57 3.08 -9.08 0.47
C GLY A 57 2.54 -10.43 0.91
N ILE A 58 3.16 -11.07 1.91
CA ILE A 58 2.67 -12.36 2.43
C ILE A 58 1.34 -12.21 3.18
N LEU A 59 1.17 -11.13 3.96
CA LEU A 59 -0.08 -10.85 4.65
C LEU A 59 -1.23 -10.66 3.64
N PHE A 60 -0.98 -9.95 2.54
CA PHE A 60 -1.95 -9.80 1.45
C PHE A 60 -2.23 -11.12 0.74
N ALA A 61 -1.22 -11.97 0.50
CA ALA A 61 -1.45 -13.30 -0.08
C ALA A 61 -2.44 -14.13 0.75
N ILE A 62 -2.19 -14.21 2.07
CA ILE A 62 -3.05 -14.94 3.00
C ILE A 62 -4.43 -14.29 3.08
N GLY A 63 -4.49 -12.97 3.25
CA GLY A 63 -5.73 -12.22 3.40
C GLY A 63 -6.66 -12.33 2.19
N VAL A 64 -6.10 -12.15 0.99
CA VAL A 64 -6.84 -12.31 -0.27
C VAL A 64 -7.30 -13.75 -0.44
N ALA A 65 -6.44 -14.73 -0.16
CA ALA A 65 -6.81 -16.14 -0.28
C ALA A 65 -8.00 -16.50 0.61
N ILE A 66 -7.94 -16.14 1.90
CA ILE A 66 -9.01 -16.40 2.86
C ILE A 66 -10.31 -15.69 2.46
N GLY A 67 -10.23 -14.40 2.09
CA GLY A 67 -11.42 -13.62 1.76
C GLY A 67 -12.07 -14.01 0.43
N MET A 68 -11.32 -14.61 -0.49
CA MET A 68 -11.81 -15.07 -1.80
C MET A 68 -12.20 -16.55 -1.83
N ALA A 69 -11.82 -17.33 -0.80
CA ALA A 69 -12.19 -18.73 -0.69
C ALA A 69 -13.67 -18.92 -0.29
N LYS A 70 -14.28 -20.01 -0.77
CA LYS A 70 -15.69 -20.38 -0.48
C LYS A 70 -15.93 -20.70 0.99
N LYS A 71 -14.88 -21.07 1.74
CA LYS A 71 -14.88 -21.34 3.17
C LYS A 71 -13.56 -20.85 3.77
N ASN A 72 -13.63 -20.27 4.96
CA ASN A 72 -12.43 -19.91 5.72
C ASN A 72 -11.83 -21.19 6.33
N ASP A 73 -10.71 -21.64 5.79
CA ASP A 73 -10.06 -22.89 6.17
C ASP A 73 -8.53 -22.71 6.20
N GLY A 74 -7.86 -23.30 7.19
CA GLY A 74 -6.41 -23.20 7.35
C GLY A 74 -5.62 -23.68 6.14
N ALA A 75 -6.15 -24.62 5.35
CA ALA A 75 -5.50 -25.08 4.12
C ALA A 75 -5.35 -23.96 3.07
N VAL A 76 -6.27 -22.99 3.04
CA VAL A 76 -6.22 -21.82 2.14
C VAL A 76 -5.02 -20.94 2.49
N ALA A 77 -4.87 -20.63 3.78
CA ALA A 77 -3.78 -19.79 4.28
C ALA A 77 -2.41 -20.46 4.04
N LEU A 78 -2.32 -21.77 4.33
CA LEU A 78 -1.11 -22.55 4.07
C LEU A 78 -0.76 -22.57 2.58
N ALA A 79 -1.75 -22.76 1.70
CA ALA A 79 -1.55 -22.75 0.26
C ALA A 79 -1.05 -21.38 -0.24
N ALA A 80 -1.63 -20.28 0.26
CA ALA A 80 -1.20 -18.93 -0.08
C ALA A 80 0.24 -18.65 0.35
N ALA A 81 0.60 -19.04 1.58
CA ALA A 81 1.97 -18.89 2.07
C ALA A 81 2.98 -19.71 1.27
N LEU A 82 2.65 -20.97 0.96
CA LEU A 82 3.47 -21.84 0.13
C LEU A 82 3.69 -21.22 -1.26
N GLY A 83 2.62 -20.79 -1.93
CA GLY A 83 2.70 -20.13 -3.24
C GLY A 83 3.55 -18.86 -3.17
N TYR A 84 3.39 -18.06 -2.11
CA TYR A 84 4.12 -16.81 -1.92
C TYR A 84 5.61 -17.02 -1.81
N PHE A 85 6.03 -17.95 -0.95
CA PHE A 85 7.44 -18.29 -0.82
C PHE A 85 7.99 -18.93 -2.08
N LEU A 86 7.22 -19.80 -2.75
CA LEU A 86 7.65 -20.40 -4.00
C LEU A 86 7.99 -19.33 -5.04
N VAL A 87 7.07 -18.38 -5.28
CA VAL A 87 7.28 -17.34 -6.30
C VAL A 87 8.40 -16.38 -5.92
N THR A 88 8.37 -15.84 -4.69
CA THR A 88 9.33 -14.81 -4.27
C THR A 88 10.73 -15.37 -4.09
N VAL A 89 10.89 -16.58 -3.54
CA VAL A 89 12.21 -17.21 -3.37
C VAL A 89 12.78 -17.61 -4.72
N VAL A 90 12.02 -18.26 -5.61
CA VAL A 90 12.56 -18.71 -6.91
C VAL A 90 12.95 -17.53 -7.79
N LEU A 91 12.19 -16.43 -7.74
CA LEU A 91 12.50 -15.21 -8.50
C LEU A 91 13.44 -14.24 -7.75
N SER A 92 13.95 -14.61 -6.57
CA SER A 92 14.94 -13.78 -5.88
C SER A 92 16.27 -13.77 -6.64
N PRO A 93 17.08 -12.68 -6.54
CA PRO A 93 18.38 -12.62 -7.19
C PRO A 93 19.30 -13.79 -6.81
N MET A 94 19.23 -14.23 -5.54
CA MET A 94 20.02 -15.35 -5.03
C MET A 94 19.71 -16.67 -5.72
N LYS A 95 18.46 -16.91 -6.14
CA LYS A 95 18.06 -18.13 -6.84
C LYS A 95 18.17 -18.00 -8.36
N LEU A 96 17.90 -16.82 -8.91
CA LEU A 96 18.00 -16.58 -10.36
C LEU A 96 19.44 -16.54 -10.87
N ALA A 97 20.38 -15.97 -10.10
CA ALA A 97 21.80 -15.89 -10.47
C ALA A 97 22.38 -17.23 -10.97
N PRO A 98 22.36 -18.32 -10.18
CA PRO A 98 22.86 -19.61 -10.65
C PRO A 98 22.01 -20.23 -11.78
N LEU A 99 20.69 -20.00 -11.80
CA LEU A 99 19.81 -20.51 -12.87
C LEU A 99 20.12 -19.88 -14.23
N LEU A 100 20.57 -18.63 -14.25
CA LEU A 100 20.89 -17.87 -15.45
C LEU A 100 22.39 -17.84 -15.75
N GLY A 101 23.24 -18.43 -14.90
CA GLY A 101 24.70 -18.40 -15.05
C GLY A 101 25.31 -17.01 -14.88
N MET A 102 24.68 -16.15 -14.07
CA MET A 102 25.10 -14.76 -13.83
C MET A 102 25.45 -14.51 -12.36
N LYS A 103 26.14 -13.41 -12.05
CA LYS A 103 26.30 -12.95 -10.67
C LYS A 103 25.01 -12.33 -10.16
N ALA A 104 24.76 -12.39 -8.85
CA ALA A 104 23.57 -11.78 -8.25
C ALA A 104 23.47 -10.26 -8.51
N SER A 105 24.61 -9.57 -8.61
CA SER A 105 24.67 -8.14 -8.96
C SER A 105 24.32 -7.82 -10.42
N GLU A 106 24.29 -8.82 -11.30
CA GLU A 106 23.94 -8.68 -12.72
C GLU A 106 22.45 -9.00 -12.97
N ILE A 107 21.75 -9.54 -11.98
CA ILE A 107 20.31 -9.77 -12.05
C ILE A 107 19.59 -8.42 -12.07
N ASN A 108 18.56 -8.31 -12.91
CA ASN A 108 17.73 -7.12 -13.02
C ASN A 108 17.21 -6.70 -11.63
N SER A 109 17.43 -5.44 -11.27
CA SER A 109 17.08 -4.88 -9.94
C SER A 109 15.58 -4.96 -9.61
N ALA A 110 14.70 -5.15 -10.61
CA ALA A 110 13.30 -5.48 -10.38
C ALA A 110 13.14 -6.69 -9.43
N PHE A 111 14.00 -7.69 -9.55
CA PHE A 111 13.93 -8.91 -8.73
C PHE A 111 14.34 -8.67 -7.27
N GLU A 112 14.99 -7.57 -6.91
CA GLU A 112 15.20 -7.18 -5.51
C GLU A 112 13.88 -6.92 -4.78
N LYS A 113 12.83 -6.61 -5.54
CA LYS A 113 11.46 -6.47 -5.04
C LYS A 113 10.72 -7.81 -4.93
N MET A 114 11.34 -8.95 -5.23
CA MET A 114 10.80 -10.29 -4.93
C MET A 114 11.08 -10.67 -3.47
N ASN A 115 10.55 -9.86 -2.56
CA ASN A 115 10.69 -10.01 -1.12
C ASN A 115 9.31 -10.02 -0.43
N ASN A 116 9.27 -10.08 0.90
CA ASN A 116 8.01 -10.17 1.65
C ASN A 116 7.12 -8.92 1.58
N GLY A 117 7.62 -7.81 1.05
CA GLY A 117 6.86 -6.57 0.87
C GLY A 117 6.13 -6.47 -0.49
N ASN A 118 6.25 -7.45 -1.38
CA ASN A 118 5.64 -7.38 -2.72
C ASN A 118 4.13 -7.66 -2.70
N VAL A 119 3.34 -6.61 -2.46
CA VAL A 119 1.87 -6.68 -2.39
C VAL A 119 1.23 -7.15 -3.69
N PHE A 120 1.76 -6.75 -4.85
CA PHE A 120 1.25 -7.20 -6.15
C PHE A 120 1.32 -8.72 -6.28
N VAL A 121 2.51 -9.29 -6.04
CA VAL A 121 2.72 -10.75 -6.04
C VAL A 121 1.84 -11.41 -4.98
N GLY A 122 1.71 -10.78 -3.80
CA GLY A 122 0.80 -11.21 -2.75
C GLY A 122 -0.64 -11.38 -3.23
N ILE A 123 -1.24 -10.35 -3.82
CA ILE A 123 -2.62 -10.38 -4.31
C ILE A 123 -2.81 -11.47 -5.37
N VAL A 124 -1.90 -11.58 -6.35
CA VAL A 124 -1.99 -12.59 -7.41
C VAL A 124 -1.96 -14.00 -6.83
N ILE A 125 -1.06 -14.27 -5.90
CA ILE A 125 -0.92 -15.58 -5.26
C ILE A 125 -2.11 -15.90 -4.38
N GLY A 126 -2.64 -14.90 -3.66
CA GLY A 126 -3.87 -15.05 -2.89
C GLY A 126 -5.04 -15.48 -3.77
N LEU A 127 -5.17 -14.91 -4.97
CA LEU A 127 -6.20 -15.30 -5.94
C LEU A 127 -6.00 -16.72 -6.46
N ILE A 128 -4.75 -17.12 -6.75
CA ILE A 128 -4.41 -18.49 -7.16
C ILE A 128 -4.77 -19.49 -6.05
N ALA A 129 -4.41 -19.19 -4.80
CA ALA A 129 -4.69 -20.06 -3.66
C ALA A 129 -6.20 -20.18 -3.40
N ALA A 130 -6.94 -19.08 -3.46
CA ALA A 130 -8.40 -19.10 -3.38
C ALA A 130 -9.03 -19.91 -4.52
N TYR A 131 -8.56 -19.74 -5.75
CA TYR A 131 -9.02 -20.51 -6.89
C TYR A 131 -8.76 -22.00 -6.70
N ALA A 132 -7.54 -22.37 -6.29
CA ALA A 132 -7.17 -23.77 -6.04
C ALA A 132 -8.06 -24.38 -4.94
N TYR A 133 -8.32 -23.64 -3.86
CA TYR A 133 -9.23 -24.11 -2.82
C TYR A 133 -10.65 -24.31 -3.34
N ASN A 134 -11.20 -23.29 -4.01
CA ASN A 134 -12.57 -23.31 -4.51
C ASN A 134 -12.81 -24.47 -5.48
N LYS A 135 -11.81 -24.80 -6.29
CA LYS A 135 -11.88 -25.84 -7.30
C LYS A 135 -11.54 -27.25 -6.77
N PHE A 136 -10.54 -27.39 -5.90
CA PHE A 136 -9.94 -28.70 -5.58
C PHE A 136 -10.14 -29.17 -4.14
N SER A 137 -10.68 -28.35 -3.24
CA SER A 137 -10.79 -28.71 -1.81
C SER A 137 -11.65 -29.95 -1.51
N GLU A 138 -12.48 -30.37 -2.45
CA GLU A 138 -13.42 -31.49 -2.35
C GLU A 138 -13.14 -32.56 -3.44
N THR A 139 -12.01 -32.46 -4.14
CA THR A 139 -11.64 -33.40 -5.21
C THR A 139 -11.05 -34.69 -4.63
N GLU A 140 -11.55 -35.83 -5.11
CA GLU A 140 -11.00 -37.15 -4.81
C GLU A 140 -10.09 -37.63 -5.93
N LEU A 141 -8.89 -38.08 -5.57
CA LEU A 141 -7.90 -38.64 -6.48
C LEU A 141 -7.99 -40.18 -6.50
N PRO A 142 -7.47 -40.83 -7.56
CA PRO A 142 -7.37 -42.29 -7.62
C PRO A 142 -6.64 -42.88 -6.41
N LEU A 143 -6.88 -44.16 -6.11
CA LEU A 143 -6.42 -44.84 -4.88
C LEU A 143 -4.94 -44.59 -4.55
N ALA A 144 -4.05 -44.69 -5.55
CA ALA A 144 -2.62 -44.47 -5.41
C ALA A 144 -2.22 -43.06 -4.92
N LEU A 145 -3.09 -42.06 -5.15
CA LEU A 145 -2.87 -40.65 -4.78
C LEU A 145 -3.90 -40.16 -3.75
N SER A 146 -4.73 -41.04 -3.20
CA SER A 146 -5.84 -40.70 -2.30
C SER A 146 -5.42 -39.94 -1.03
N PHE A 147 -4.16 -40.11 -0.59
CA PHE A 147 -3.57 -39.31 0.48
C PHE A 147 -3.56 -37.80 0.16
N PHE A 148 -3.51 -37.41 -1.10
CA PHE A 148 -3.50 -36.01 -1.50
C PHE A 148 -4.90 -35.44 -1.74
N SER A 149 -5.97 -36.23 -1.63
CA SER A 149 -7.35 -35.80 -1.88
C SER A 149 -7.83 -34.67 -0.95
N GLY A 150 -8.82 -33.94 -1.42
CA GLY A 150 -9.53 -32.90 -0.70
C GLY A 150 -8.65 -31.68 -0.39
N LYS A 151 -8.72 -31.17 0.83
CA LYS A 151 -8.00 -29.95 1.25
C LYS A 151 -6.47 -30.06 1.13
N ARG A 152 -5.91 -31.29 1.21
CA ARG A 152 -4.48 -31.55 1.02
C ARG A 152 -4.02 -31.29 -0.41
N LEU A 153 -4.93 -31.38 -1.39
CA LEU A 153 -4.63 -31.11 -2.79
C LEU A 153 -4.42 -29.61 -3.04
N VAL A 154 -4.98 -28.75 -2.19
CA VAL A 154 -5.01 -27.31 -2.42
C VAL A 154 -3.62 -26.69 -2.44
N PRO A 155 -2.73 -26.90 -1.44
CA PRO A 155 -1.35 -26.41 -1.52
C PRO A 155 -0.59 -26.95 -2.74
N ILE A 156 -0.84 -28.21 -3.14
CA ILE A 156 -0.18 -28.85 -4.30
C ILE A 156 -0.58 -28.14 -5.59
N MET A 157 -1.88 -27.91 -5.79
CA MET A 157 -2.37 -27.21 -6.97
C MET A 157 -1.95 -25.74 -6.99
N THR A 158 -1.91 -25.08 -5.82
CA THR A 158 -1.37 -23.72 -5.72
C THR A 158 0.10 -23.68 -6.14
N ALA A 159 0.93 -24.61 -5.65
CA ALA A 159 2.33 -24.70 -6.07
C ALA A 159 2.45 -24.96 -7.58
N PHE A 160 1.66 -25.87 -8.14
CA PHE A 160 1.61 -26.14 -9.57
C PHE A 160 1.30 -24.88 -10.39
N TYR A 161 0.24 -24.14 -10.06
CA TYR A 161 -0.09 -22.88 -10.75
C TYR A 161 0.98 -21.79 -10.54
N CYS A 162 1.56 -21.71 -9.34
CA CYS A 162 2.62 -20.77 -9.04
C CYS A 162 3.90 -21.06 -9.83
N THR A 163 4.19 -22.31 -10.19
CA THR A 163 5.30 -22.65 -11.11
C THR A 163 5.12 -22.00 -12.48
N PHE A 164 3.90 -22.02 -13.04
CA PHE A 164 3.64 -21.28 -14.29
C PHE A 164 3.75 -19.77 -14.06
N LEU A 165 3.28 -19.26 -12.92
CA LEU A 165 3.41 -17.84 -12.58
C LEU A 165 4.88 -17.41 -12.49
N VAL A 166 5.77 -18.25 -11.95
CA VAL A 166 7.23 -17.99 -11.92
C VAL A 166 7.75 -17.78 -13.33
N VAL A 167 7.41 -18.67 -14.27
CA VAL A 167 7.84 -18.54 -15.67
C VAL A 167 7.31 -17.25 -16.29
N ILE A 168 6.05 -16.91 -16.03
CA ILE A 168 5.46 -15.66 -16.53
C ILE A 168 6.19 -14.44 -15.95
N LEU A 169 6.37 -14.39 -14.64
CA LEU A 169 6.96 -13.25 -13.95
C LEU A 169 8.46 -13.11 -14.21
N LEU A 170 9.17 -14.19 -14.55
CA LEU A 170 10.57 -14.12 -15.00
C LEU A 170 10.76 -13.14 -16.16
N PHE A 171 9.78 -13.06 -17.08
CA PHE A 171 9.82 -12.13 -18.21
C PHE A 171 8.97 -10.87 -17.97
N LEU A 172 7.79 -11.03 -17.38
CA LEU A 172 6.83 -9.93 -17.24
C LEU A 172 7.21 -8.95 -16.12
N TRP A 173 7.79 -9.43 -15.01
CA TRP A 173 8.07 -8.57 -13.86
C TRP A 173 9.13 -7.50 -14.14
N PRO A 174 10.29 -7.80 -14.76
CA PRO A 174 11.26 -6.77 -15.14
C PRO A 174 10.67 -5.74 -16.10
N LEU A 175 9.81 -6.16 -17.02
CA LEU A 175 9.09 -5.25 -17.92
C LEU A 175 8.19 -4.32 -17.10
N LEU A 176 7.27 -4.85 -16.29
CA LEU A 176 6.36 -4.02 -15.49
C LEU A 176 7.11 -3.05 -14.56
N TYR A 177 8.14 -3.54 -13.85
CA TYR A 177 8.92 -2.72 -12.94
C TYR A 177 9.69 -1.61 -13.69
N SER A 178 10.35 -1.95 -14.80
CA SER A 178 11.09 -0.95 -15.60
C SER A 178 10.17 0.10 -16.22
N TRP A 179 8.93 -0.25 -16.58
CA TRP A 179 7.93 0.72 -17.03
C TRP A 179 7.54 1.69 -15.91
N ILE A 180 7.37 1.21 -14.68
CA ILE A 180 7.09 2.05 -13.51
C ILE A 180 8.28 2.99 -13.22
N VAL A 181 9.51 2.48 -13.30
CA VAL A 181 10.73 3.27 -13.12
C VAL A 181 10.82 4.36 -14.20
N LYS A 182 10.70 4.00 -15.49
CA LYS A 182 10.72 4.96 -16.61
C LYS A 182 9.60 5.99 -16.53
N PHE A 183 8.40 5.58 -16.12
CA PHE A 183 7.30 6.50 -15.86
C PHE A 183 7.68 7.48 -14.75
N GLY A 184 8.24 6.99 -13.64
CA GLY A 184 8.73 7.83 -12.56
C GLY A 184 9.82 8.81 -13.02
N GLU A 185 10.84 8.34 -13.73
CA GLU A 185 11.91 9.16 -14.33
C GLU A 185 11.36 10.27 -15.22
N SER A 186 10.34 9.97 -16.04
CA SER A 186 9.74 10.93 -16.97
C SER A 186 9.04 12.10 -16.28
N ILE A 187 8.63 11.95 -15.01
CA ILE A 187 7.89 12.99 -14.28
C ILE A 187 8.72 13.74 -13.23
N VAL A 188 9.95 13.32 -12.93
CA VAL A 188 10.83 13.96 -11.93
C VAL A 188 11.11 15.42 -12.29
N GLY A 189 11.38 15.70 -13.57
CA GLY A 189 11.72 17.03 -14.07
C GLY A 189 10.55 18.00 -14.22
N LEU A 190 9.31 17.56 -13.97
CA LEU A 190 8.10 18.35 -14.26
C LEU A 190 7.66 19.29 -13.13
N GLY A 191 8.51 19.53 -12.12
CA GLY A 191 8.20 20.48 -11.05
C GLY A 191 6.95 20.08 -10.24
N SER A 192 6.06 21.05 -10.00
CA SER A 192 4.78 20.80 -9.30
C SER A 192 3.84 19.90 -10.09
N PHE A 193 3.86 19.98 -11.43
CA PHE A 193 3.08 19.07 -12.28
C PHE A 193 3.57 17.61 -12.15
N GLY A 194 4.87 17.41 -11.95
CA GLY A 194 5.41 16.08 -11.61
C GLY A 194 4.81 15.53 -10.31
N ALA A 195 4.66 16.38 -9.29
CA ALA A 195 4.02 16.01 -8.03
C ALA A 195 2.52 15.68 -8.20
N PHE A 196 1.81 16.41 -9.07
CA PHE A 196 0.43 16.10 -9.46
C PHE A 196 0.33 14.68 -10.02
N VAL A 197 1.09 14.41 -11.09
CA VAL A 197 1.03 13.13 -11.81
C VAL A 197 1.42 11.98 -10.88
N TYR A 198 2.45 12.18 -10.05
CA TYR A 198 2.84 11.22 -9.03
C TYR A 198 1.70 10.91 -8.06
N GLY A 199 1.04 11.94 -7.49
CA GLY A 199 -0.07 11.75 -6.56
C GLY A 199 -1.26 10.99 -7.17
N VAL A 200 -1.62 11.32 -8.42
CA VAL A 200 -2.68 10.60 -9.15
C VAL A 200 -2.28 9.14 -9.39
N ALA A 201 -1.09 8.90 -9.96
CA ALA A 201 -0.61 7.56 -10.28
C ALA A 201 -0.46 6.69 -9.03
N ASN A 202 0.08 7.26 -7.95
CA ASN A 202 0.21 6.59 -6.66
C ASN A 202 -1.12 6.03 -6.18
N ARG A 203 -2.19 6.86 -6.17
CA ARG A 203 -3.52 6.39 -5.79
C ARG A 203 -4.04 5.34 -6.77
N LEU A 204 -4.02 5.61 -8.07
CA LEU A 204 -4.57 4.68 -9.07
C LEU A 204 -3.90 3.29 -9.06
N LEU A 205 -2.67 3.15 -8.58
CA LEU A 205 -1.96 1.88 -8.47
C LEU A 205 -2.25 1.08 -7.19
N ILE A 206 -2.91 1.66 -6.18
CA ILE A 206 -3.22 0.95 -4.92
C ILE A 206 -4.03 -0.34 -5.12
N PRO A 207 -5.08 -0.40 -5.96
CA PRO A 207 -5.85 -1.64 -6.17
C PRO A 207 -5.01 -2.84 -6.62
N THR A 208 -3.83 -2.58 -7.20
CA THR A 208 -2.88 -3.60 -7.66
C THR A 208 -1.70 -3.81 -6.73
N GLY A 209 -1.51 -2.96 -5.71
CA GLY A 209 -0.30 -2.93 -4.88
C GLY A 209 0.94 -2.33 -5.57
N LEU A 210 0.88 -1.97 -6.85
CA LEU A 210 2.03 -1.45 -7.60
C LEU A 210 2.48 -0.04 -7.17
N HIS A 211 1.68 0.66 -6.38
CA HIS A 211 2.06 1.95 -5.81
C HIS A 211 3.34 1.85 -4.94
N HIS A 212 3.64 0.70 -4.31
CA HIS A 212 4.91 0.50 -3.59
C HIS A 212 6.13 0.49 -4.52
N ALA A 213 5.97 -0.02 -5.75
CA ALA A 213 7.03 0.05 -6.77
C ALA A 213 7.23 1.50 -7.21
N LEU A 214 6.15 2.27 -7.41
CA LEU A 214 6.24 3.70 -7.71
C LEU A 214 6.89 4.48 -6.55
N ASN A 215 6.51 4.20 -5.30
CA ASN A 215 7.10 4.82 -4.12
C ASN A 215 8.60 4.55 -4.02
N SER A 216 9.05 3.36 -4.43
CA SER A 216 10.49 3.04 -4.48
C SER A 216 11.28 4.01 -5.35
N VAL A 217 10.67 4.55 -6.41
CA VAL A 217 11.33 5.50 -7.31
C VAL A 217 11.52 6.87 -6.66
N PHE A 218 10.49 7.37 -5.95
CA PHE A 218 10.47 8.74 -5.43
C PHE A 218 10.94 8.84 -3.99
N TRP A 219 10.39 8.01 -3.11
CA TRP A 219 10.67 8.09 -1.68
C TRP A 219 12.03 7.49 -1.33
N PHE A 220 12.46 6.48 -2.07
CA PHE A 220 13.70 5.74 -1.84
C PHE A 220 14.69 5.93 -3.00
N ASP A 221 15.91 5.43 -2.81
CA ASP A 221 17.03 5.69 -3.72
C ASP A 221 17.09 4.71 -4.90
N THR A 222 16.02 4.61 -5.68
CA THR A 222 16.04 3.78 -6.91
C THR A 222 16.69 4.52 -8.08
N ILE A 223 16.52 5.86 -8.15
CA ILE A 223 17.03 6.69 -9.25
C ILE A 223 17.67 8.00 -8.77
N GLY A 224 18.16 8.07 -7.52
CA GLY A 224 18.84 9.26 -6.99
C GLY A 224 17.92 10.33 -6.39
N ILE A 225 16.59 10.12 -6.33
CA ILE A 225 15.66 11.06 -5.68
C ILE A 225 15.80 10.95 -4.16
N ASN A 226 15.51 9.77 -3.60
CA ASN A 226 15.58 9.47 -2.16
C ASN A 226 14.90 10.55 -1.29
N ASP A 227 13.65 10.91 -1.63
CA ASP A 227 12.99 12.08 -1.04
C ASP A 227 12.83 11.94 0.48
N ILE A 228 12.54 10.74 1.01
CA ILE A 228 12.45 10.49 2.46
C ILE A 228 13.84 10.63 3.09
N GLY A 229 14.85 9.92 2.57
CA GLY A 229 16.19 9.88 3.16
C GLY A 229 16.87 11.26 3.19
N LYS A 230 16.74 12.04 2.11
CA LYS A 230 17.25 13.42 2.05
C LYS A 230 16.50 14.33 3.02
N PHE A 231 15.17 14.21 3.09
CA PHE A 231 14.38 15.03 4.00
C PHE A 231 14.74 14.77 5.47
N GLN A 232 14.84 13.50 5.86
CA GLN A 232 15.14 13.10 7.24
C GLN A 232 16.57 13.46 7.65
N SER A 233 17.55 13.21 6.79
CA SER A 233 18.96 13.42 7.12
C SER A 233 19.42 14.88 6.94
N GLY A 234 18.70 15.67 6.13
CA GLY A 234 19.14 16.99 5.69
C GLY A 234 20.32 16.98 4.71
N LYS A 235 20.92 15.82 4.46
CA LYS A 235 22.02 15.67 3.51
C LYS A 235 21.48 15.77 2.08
N ASP A 236 22.11 16.62 1.26
CA ASP A 236 21.71 16.89 -0.13
C ASP A 236 20.25 17.38 -0.26
N ALA A 237 19.66 17.86 0.83
CA ALA A 237 18.29 18.37 0.87
C ALA A 237 18.25 19.82 0.39
N ILE A 238 17.28 20.14 -0.46
CA ILE A 238 17.03 21.49 -0.96
C ILE A 238 15.71 21.97 -0.36
N LYS A 239 15.78 23.00 0.49
CA LYS A 239 14.61 23.57 1.17
C LYS A 239 13.56 24.02 0.15
N GLY A 240 12.30 23.63 0.36
CA GLY A 240 11.20 23.91 -0.57
C GLY A 240 11.15 23.02 -1.82
N ILE A 241 12.07 22.06 -1.97
CA ILE A 241 12.08 21.06 -3.05
C ILE A 241 12.06 19.64 -2.48
N THR A 242 12.97 19.30 -1.56
CA THR A 242 12.96 18.02 -0.86
C THR A 242 11.72 17.92 0.02
N GLY A 243 10.99 16.82 -0.08
CA GLY A 243 9.65 16.63 0.51
C GLY A 243 8.50 16.92 -0.47
N ARG A 244 8.78 17.31 -1.72
CA ARG A 244 7.75 17.60 -2.74
C ARG A 244 6.82 16.40 -3.02
N TYR A 245 7.37 15.19 -3.00
CA TYR A 245 6.61 13.96 -3.25
C TYR A 245 6.02 13.35 -1.96
N GLN A 246 6.06 14.11 -0.86
CA GLN A 246 5.54 13.71 0.46
C GLN A 246 4.48 14.69 0.97
N ALA A 247 4.76 15.99 0.92
CA ALA A 247 4.00 17.04 1.61
C ALA A 247 2.49 17.04 1.30
N GLY A 248 2.11 16.84 0.03
CA GLY A 248 0.71 16.87 -0.40
C GLY A 248 -0.13 15.69 0.10
N PHE A 249 0.47 14.66 0.69
CA PHE A 249 -0.30 13.59 1.34
C PHE A 249 -0.88 14.01 2.69
N PHE A 250 -0.24 14.92 3.44
CA PHE A 250 -0.74 15.34 4.77
C PHE A 250 -2.16 15.91 4.70
N PRO A 251 -2.50 16.86 3.79
CA PRO A 251 -3.88 17.33 3.63
C PRO A 251 -4.88 16.22 3.31
N ILE A 252 -4.46 15.18 2.58
CA ILE A 252 -5.35 14.09 2.16
C ILE A 252 -5.57 13.10 3.30
N MET A 253 -4.50 12.61 3.90
CA MET A 253 -4.56 11.56 4.92
C MET A 253 -5.16 12.07 6.23
N MET A 254 -4.78 13.30 6.64
CA MET A 254 -5.29 13.88 7.89
C MET A 254 -6.68 14.50 7.75
N PHE A 255 -7.08 14.95 6.55
CA PHE A 255 -8.34 15.70 6.41
C PHE A 255 -9.26 15.13 5.35
N GLY A 256 -8.77 14.94 4.12
CA GLY A 256 -9.59 14.47 3.01
C GLY A 256 -10.24 13.09 3.26
N ILE A 257 -9.45 12.11 3.68
CA ILE A 257 -9.92 10.74 3.93
C ILE A 257 -10.90 10.67 5.13
N PRO A 258 -10.62 11.30 6.29
CA PRO A 258 -11.61 11.44 7.36
C PRO A 258 -12.90 12.15 6.91
N ALA A 259 -12.82 13.17 6.06
CA ALA A 259 -13.98 13.85 5.51
C ALA A 259 -14.81 12.95 4.58
N ALA A 260 -14.16 12.13 3.74
CA ALA A 260 -14.85 11.11 2.94
C ALA A 260 -15.55 10.07 3.82
N ALA A 261 -14.88 9.59 4.87
CA ALA A 261 -15.48 8.71 5.87
C ALA A 261 -16.71 9.32 6.54
N LEU A 262 -16.66 10.60 6.92
CA LEU A 262 -17.79 11.33 7.47
C LEU A 262 -18.95 11.46 6.47
N ALA A 263 -18.65 11.77 5.21
CA ALA A 263 -19.64 11.83 4.14
C ALA A 263 -20.34 10.47 3.95
N MET A 264 -19.58 9.38 3.85
CA MET A 264 -20.12 8.02 3.71
C MET A 264 -20.96 7.60 4.93
N TYR A 265 -20.56 7.98 6.14
CA TYR A 265 -21.35 7.77 7.36
C TYR A 265 -22.67 8.54 7.31
N HIS A 266 -22.67 9.80 6.87
CA HIS A 266 -23.89 10.61 6.76
C HIS A 266 -24.86 10.10 5.69
N THR A 267 -24.37 9.42 4.65
CA THR A 267 -25.19 8.81 3.60
C THR A 267 -25.52 7.33 3.87
N ALA A 268 -25.04 6.75 4.96
CA ALA A 268 -25.32 5.35 5.29
C ALA A 268 -26.79 5.14 5.66
N LYS A 269 -27.34 3.97 5.27
CA LYS A 269 -28.68 3.52 5.68
C LYS A 269 -28.79 3.53 7.21
N THR A 270 -29.93 3.98 7.73
CA THR A 270 -30.20 4.09 9.18
C THR A 270 -29.92 2.79 9.93
N THR A 271 -30.26 1.64 9.34
CA THR A 271 -30.02 0.31 9.90
C THR A 271 -28.55 -0.08 10.03
N GLN A 272 -27.66 0.52 9.24
CA GLN A 272 -26.23 0.23 9.22
C GLN A 272 -25.38 1.34 9.87
N LYS A 273 -26.01 2.48 10.21
CA LYS A 273 -25.33 3.71 10.60
C LYS A 273 -24.42 3.55 11.82
N LYS A 274 -24.83 2.74 12.81
CA LYS A 274 -24.01 2.44 14.01
C LYS A 274 -22.74 1.66 13.66
N GLN A 275 -22.84 0.65 12.79
CA GLN A 275 -21.69 -0.15 12.36
C GLN A 275 -20.73 0.69 11.52
N VAL A 276 -21.28 1.44 10.54
CA VAL A 276 -20.51 2.33 9.67
C VAL A 276 -19.78 3.40 10.48
N TYR A 277 -20.44 4.00 11.47
CA TYR A 277 -19.81 4.97 12.38
C TYR A 277 -18.59 4.38 13.07
N GLY A 278 -18.72 3.22 13.72
CA GLY A 278 -17.62 2.62 14.47
C GLY A 278 -16.42 2.30 13.58
N TRP A 279 -16.66 1.73 12.39
CA TRP A 279 -15.59 1.37 11.45
C TRP A 279 -14.89 2.60 10.87
N PHE A 280 -15.65 3.59 10.40
CA PHE A 280 -15.07 4.79 9.81
C PHE A 280 -14.43 5.71 10.84
N LEU A 281 -14.92 5.77 12.08
CA LEU A 281 -14.25 6.50 13.15
C LEU A 281 -12.87 5.90 13.42
N ALA A 282 -12.80 4.59 13.69
CA ALA A 282 -11.53 3.91 13.95
C ALA A 282 -10.54 4.05 12.79
N SER A 283 -11.03 3.89 11.56
CA SER A 283 -10.21 4.05 10.36
C SER A 283 -9.75 5.49 10.12
N SER A 284 -10.58 6.48 10.46
CA SER A 284 -10.23 7.90 10.35
C SER A 284 -9.18 8.29 11.39
N VAL A 285 -9.24 7.72 12.60
CA VAL A 285 -8.21 7.88 13.62
C VAL A 285 -6.87 7.32 13.11
N ALA A 286 -6.87 6.15 12.50
CA ALA A 286 -5.66 5.59 11.88
C ALA A 286 -5.12 6.48 10.75
N ALA A 287 -5.98 6.91 9.82
CA ALA A 287 -5.58 7.81 8.74
C ALA A 287 -5.00 9.13 9.28
N PHE A 288 -5.66 9.73 10.29
CA PHE A 288 -5.23 10.98 10.88
C PHE A 288 -3.91 10.89 11.63
N PHE A 289 -3.75 9.92 12.53
CA PHE A 289 -2.57 9.85 13.39
C PHE A 289 -1.34 9.30 12.67
N VAL A 290 -1.53 8.28 11.82
CA VAL A 290 -0.43 7.51 11.23
C VAL A 290 -0.45 7.42 9.71
N GLY A 291 -1.42 8.06 9.04
CA GLY A 291 -1.44 8.14 7.57
C GLY A 291 -1.84 6.85 6.85
N VAL A 292 -2.46 5.88 7.55
CA VAL A 292 -2.97 4.63 6.95
C VAL A 292 -4.39 4.86 6.45
N THR A 293 -4.58 4.89 5.13
CA THR A 293 -5.85 5.29 4.48
C THR A 293 -6.62 4.12 3.86
N GLU A 294 -5.94 3.00 3.67
CA GLU A 294 -6.44 1.80 3.01
C GLU A 294 -7.77 1.27 3.58
N PRO A 295 -8.02 1.27 4.91
CA PRO A 295 -9.30 0.80 5.44
C PRO A 295 -10.50 1.60 4.91
N ILE A 296 -10.31 2.91 4.63
CA ILE A 296 -11.35 3.78 4.09
C ILE A 296 -11.39 3.68 2.56
N GLU A 297 -10.23 3.73 1.90
CA GLU A 297 -10.14 3.62 0.43
C GLU A 297 -10.74 2.32 -0.08
N PHE A 298 -10.50 1.19 0.60
CA PHE A 298 -10.98 -0.13 0.17
C PHE A 298 -12.49 -0.27 0.32
N ALA A 299 -13.12 0.52 1.19
CA ALA A 299 -14.56 0.53 1.36
C ALA A 299 -15.30 1.06 0.12
N PHE A 300 -14.67 1.90 -0.71
CA PHE A 300 -15.32 2.49 -1.88
C PHE A 300 -14.60 2.23 -3.21
N MET A 301 -13.30 1.90 -3.26
CA MET A 301 -12.55 1.83 -4.52
C MET A 301 -13.13 0.85 -5.55
N PHE A 302 -13.64 -0.30 -5.11
CA PHE A 302 -14.24 -1.32 -5.98
C PHE A 302 -15.75 -1.18 -6.14
N VAL A 303 -16.40 -0.44 -5.23
CA VAL A 303 -17.85 -0.26 -5.19
C VAL A 303 -18.28 0.99 -5.97
N ALA A 304 -17.48 2.06 -5.88
CA ALA A 304 -17.70 3.34 -6.55
C ALA A 304 -16.39 3.82 -7.21
N PRO A 305 -15.98 3.24 -8.37
CA PRO A 305 -14.74 3.61 -9.04
C PRO A 305 -14.63 5.10 -9.39
N ILE A 306 -15.76 5.77 -9.65
CA ILE A 306 -15.80 7.21 -9.92
C ILE A 306 -15.27 8.01 -8.72
N LEU A 307 -15.72 7.68 -7.51
CA LEU A 307 -15.21 8.31 -6.28
C LEU A 307 -13.73 8.05 -6.09
N TYR A 308 -13.24 6.89 -6.55
CA TYR A 308 -11.83 6.55 -6.48
C TYR A 308 -10.97 7.39 -7.41
N VAL A 309 -11.41 7.60 -8.65
CA VAL A 309 -10.75 8.51 -9.59
C VAL A 309 -10.76 9.94 -9.06
N VAL A 310 -11.88 10.41 -8.52
CA VAL A 310 -11.96 11.72 -7.86
C VAL A 310 -10.97 11.84 -6.71
N HIS A 311 -10.89 10.83 -5.84
CA HIS A 311 -9.91 10.78 -4.76
C HIS A 311 -8.46 10.84 -5.28
N ALA A 312 -8.15 10.13 -6.37
CA ALA A 312 -6.83 10.16 -6.99
C ALA A 312 -6.48 11.55 -7.53
N LEU A 313 -7.43 12.20 -8.23
CA LEU A 313 -7.26 13.54 -8.77
C LEU A 313 -7.10 14.59 -7.68
N LEU A 314 -7.90 14.52 -6.61
CA LEU A 314 -7.77 15.42 -5.46
C LEU A 314 -6.42 15.21 -4.75
N THR A 315 -5.94 13.97 -4.65
CA THR A 315 -4.60 13.68 -4.10
C THR A 315 -3.52 14.32 -4.95
N GLY A 316 -3.56 14.13 -6.27
CA GLY A 316 -2.65 14.82 -7.20
C GLY A 316 -2.72 16.34 -7.06
N LEU A 317 -3.92 16.91 -7.00
CA LEU A 317 -4.12 18.35 -6.81
C LEU A 317 -3.51 18.85 -5.49
N SER A 318 -3.62 18.07 -4.42
CA SER A 318 -3.01 18.41 -3.14
C SER A 318 -1.49 18.48 -3.23
N LEU A 319 -0.87 17.49 -3.87
CA LEU A 319 0.57 17.47 -4.14
C LEU A 319 1.00 18.61 -5.06
N PHE A 320 0.22 18.91 -6.10
CA PHE A 320 0.46 20.03 -6.99
C PHE A 320 0.52 21.37 -6.25
N ILE A 321 -0.49 21.64 -5.41
CA ILE A 321 -0.60 22.89 -4.66
C ILE A 321 0.59 23.03 -3.70
N ALA A 322 0.84 22.01 -2.87
CA ALA A 322 1.96 22.02 -1.94
C ALA A 322 3.30 22.22 -2.66
N ALA A 323 3.51 21.52 -3.77
CA ALA A 323 4.72 21.65 -4.58
C ALA A 323 4.88 23.03 -5.22
N THR A 324 3.78 23.66 -5.67
CA THR A 324 3.78 24.97 -6.34
C THR A 324 4.16 26.09 -5.38
N PHE A 325 3.67 26.03 -4.14
CA PHE A 325 4.00 27.02 -3.11
C PHE A 325 5.22 26.64 -2.27
N HIS A 326 5.94 25.57 -2.66
CA HIS A 326 7.10 25.06 -1.94
C HIS A 326 6.80 24.69 -0.48
N TRP A 327 5.57 24.27 -0.18
CA TRP A 327 5.20 23.78 1.14
C TRP A 327 5.73 22.36 1.29
N THR A 328 6.84 22.21 1.99
CA THR A 328 7.51 20.91 2.16
C THR A 328 7.42 20.44 3.60
N ALA A 329 6.97 19.20 3.73
CA ALA A 329 7.01 18.38 4.94
C ALA A 329 7.32 16.94 4.49
N GLY A 330 7.92 16.16 5.37
CA GLY A 330 8.30 14.78 5.10
C GLY A 330 7.81 13.82 6.18
N PHE A 331 7.85 12.54 5.86
CA PHE A 331 7.43 11.47 6.75
C PHE A 331 8.41 10.30 6.71
N SER A 332 8.39 9.49 7.77
CA SER A 332 9.21 8.28 7.89
C SER A 332 8.44 7.02 7.51
N PHE A 333 7.12 7.06 7.67
CA PHE A 333 6.23 5.98 7.30
C PHE A 333 5.11 6.45 6.37
N SER A 334 4.29 7.41 6.80
CA SER A 334 3.18 7.94 6.02
C SER A 334 2.78 9.34 6.50
N ALA A 335 1.90 10.04 5.81
CA ALA A 335 1.60 11.44 6.07
C ALA A 335 0.54 11.67 7.19
N GLY A 336 0.75 11.02 8.34
CA GLY A 336 -0.08 11.18 9.55
C GLY A 336 0.39 12.30 10.47
N LEU A 337 -0.41 12.61 11.51
CA LEU A 337 -0.11 13.65 12.50
C LEU A 337 1.24 13.44 13.18
N ILE A 338 1.62 12.20 13.49
CA ILE A 338 2.91 11.91 14.14
C ILE A 338 4.06 12.38 13.24
N ASP A 339 4.08 11.95 11.99
CA ASP A 339 5.09 12.38 11.02
C ASP A 339 5.01 13.88 10.73
N TYR A 340 3.81 14.48 10.75
CA TYR A 340 3.65 15.92 10.57
C TYR A 340 4.32 16.71 11.69
N VAL A 341 4.08 16.34 12.95
CA VAL A 341 4.70 16.98 14.12
C VAL A 341 6.22 16.82 14.08
N LEU A 342 6.71 15.63 13.70
CA LEU A 342 8.13 15.41 13.49
C LEU A 342 8.71 16.27 12.36
N SER A 343 7.93 16.50 11.29
CA SER A 343 8.34 17.39 10.23
C SER A 343 8.44 18.84 10.71
N LEU A 344 7.61 19.31 11.65
CA LEU A 344 7.66 20.70 12.14
C LEU A 344 9.01 21.10 12.75
N ILE A 345 9.73 20.14 13.34
CA ILE A 345 11.05 20.36 13.94
C ILE A 345 12.21 20.09 12.97
N ASN A 346 11.93 19.55 11.79
CA ASN A 346 12.96 19.28 10.78
C ASN A 346 13.33 20.58 10.03
N PRO A 347 14.63 20.96 9.98
CA PRO A 347 15.06 22.21 9.34
C PRO A 347 14.87 22.25 7.81
N VAL A 348 14.67 21.09 7.16
CA VAL A 348 14.37 20.97 5.72
C VAL A 348 12.93 21.42 5.41
N SER A 349 12.02 21.35 6.39
CA SER A 349 10.64 21.78 6.23
C SER A 349 10.55 23.24 5.80
N ASN A 350 9.59 23.53 4.91
CA ASN A 350 9.35 24.87 4.39
C ASN A 350 7.84 25.17 4.44
N HIS A 351 7.46 26.17 5.23
CA HIS A 351 6.05 26.54 5.48
C HIS A 351 5.10 25.36 5.76
N PRO A 352 5.46 24.38 6.62
CA PRO A 352 4.64 23.17 6.82
C PRO A 352 3.24 23.47 7.37
N LEU A 353 3.07 24.58 8.11
CA LEU A 353 1.76 25.03 8.62
C LEU A 353 0.71 25.26 7.53
N MET A 354 1.13 25.59 6.31
CA MET A 354 0.21 25.78 5.20
C MET A 354 -0.45 24.46 4.77
N LEU A 355 0.14 23.30 5.09
CA LEU A 355 -0.47 22.00 4.84
C LEU A 355 -1.68 21.76 5.75
N LEU A 356 -1.76 22.36 6.94
CA LEU A 356 -2.96 22.30 7.78
C LEU A 356 -4.07 23.18 7.20
N VAL A 357 -3.73 24.38 6.72
CA VAL A 357 -4.68 25.28 6.05
C VAL A 357 -5.25 24.59 4.81
N GLN A 358 -4.36 24.02 3.97
CA GLN A 358 -4.75 23.20 2.83
C GLN A 358 -5.61 22.01 3.27
N GLY A 359 -5.23 21.33 4.36
CA GLY A 359 -6.00 20.24 4.96
C GLY A 359 -7.44 20.61 5.26
N VAL A 360 -7.69 21.75 5.91
CA VAL A 360 -9.05 22.23 6.20
C VAL A 360 -9.86 22.49 4.92
N VAL A 361 -9.23 23.08 3.90
CA VAL A 361 -9.89 23.27 2.59
C VAL A 361 -10.24 21.92 1.97
N PHE A 362 -9.30 20.98 1.98
CA PHE A 362 -9.50 19.62 1.47
C PHE A 362 -10.53 18.82 2.27
N PHE A 363 -10.67 19.04 3.57
CA PHE A 363 -11.75 18.48 4.39
C PHE A 363 -13.11 18.85 3.81
N ILE A 364 -13.32 20.15 3.56
CA ILE A 364 -14.58 20.68 3.02
C ILE A 364 -14.83 20.12 1.62
N LEU A 365 -13.82 20.15 0.75
CA LEU A 365 -13.91 19.64 -0.61
C LEU A 365 -14.27 18.15 -0.63
N TYR A 366 -13.54 17.31 0.12
CA TYR A 366 -13.82 15.89 0.20
C TYR A 366 -15.22 15.60 0.73
N TYR A 367 -15.62 16.25 1.83
CA TYR A 367 -16.95 16.03 2.41
C TYR A 367 -18.07 16.36 1.42
N VAL A 368 -18.00 17.54 0.79
CA VAL A 368 -19.03 17.99 -0.15
C VAL A 368 -19.07 17.10 -1.39
N ILE A 369 -17.91 16.86 -2.02
CA ILE A 369 -17.83 16.07 -3.26
C ILE A 369 -18.31 14.64 -3.01
N PHE A 370 -17.82 13.97 -1.96
CA PHE A 370 -18.24 12.60 -1.67
C PHE A 370 -19.74 12.53 -1.37
N ARG A 371 -20.27 13.46 -0.57
CA ARG A 371 -21.68 13.45 -0.20
C ARG A 371 -22.58 13.65 -1.43
N VAL A 372 -22.26 14.63 -2.29
CA VAL A 372 -23.03 14.91 -3.51
C VAL A 372 -22.95 13.72 -4.46
N VAL A 373 -21.76 13.21 -4.74
CA VAL A 373 -21.59 12.08 -5.67
C VAL A 373 -22.30 10.83 -5.18
N ILE A 374 -22.25 10.53 -3.87
CA ILE A 374 -23.01 9.39 -3.32
C ILE A 374 -24.51 9.60 -3.54
N GLN A 375 -25.05 10.77 -3.18
CA GLN A 375 -26.48 11.06 -3.32
C GLN A 375 -26.98 11.09 -4.77
N VAL A 376 -26.11 11.39 -5.73
CA VAL A 376 -26.47 11.38 -7.17
C VAL A 376 -26.41 9.95 -7.74
N LEU A 377 -25.53 9.10 -7.21
CA LEU A 377 -25.31 7.73 -7.71
C LEU A 377 -26.14 6.65 -6.98
N THR A 378 -26.73 6.96 -5.83
CA THR A 378 -27.59 6.06 -5.03
C THR A 378 -29.00 6.61 -4.91
#